data_AF-A0A239IDB7-F1
#
_entry.id   AF-A0A239IDB7-F1
#
_cell.length_a   1.000
_cell.length_b   1.000
_cell.length_c   1.000
_cell.angle_alpha   90.00
_cell.angle_beta   90.00
_cell.angle_gamma   90.00
#
_symmetry.space_group_name_H-M   'P 1'
#
loop_
_entity.id
_entity.type
_entity.pdbx_description
1 polymer ?
#
loop_
_entity_poly.entity_id
_entity_poly.type
_entity_poly.pdbx_seq_one_letter_code
_entity_poly.pdbx_strand_id
1 'polypeptide(L)'
;MKNKTKRVFWGFFSLDYKAIEAYLEEMAEKGWMLEKVGRMTAKFRAIEPKKLKFYVDVFKGGGPLAPENTKEAEEYRSLCQESGWNFITSRDYLQFFYAEEDEDPVPIQTDEALEQKNVETTLWRGEVRTFLCPIKEIFMSENKEQEVINRRNCVMIYAMDIIGGKWRLPIIWKLYQNKTMRYNELKRNLVGITNIMLTRSLQSLEESGLVSRVEFNQIPPRVEYSLTDNCLQLVPALESIYNWGHERMIRENLDL
;
A
#
# COMPACT_ATOMS: atom_id res chain seq x y z
N MET A 1 28.53 -10.40 -23.71
CA MET A 1 27.80 -9.25 -24.31
C MET A 1 28.27 -7.96 -23.64
N LYS A 2 28.59 -6.90 -24.39
CA LYS A 2 29.00 -5.60 -23.79
C LYS A 2 27.86 -5.07 -22.90
N ASN A 3 28.19 -4.59 -21.70
CA ASN A 3 27.31 -3.88 -20.77
C ASN A 3 26.76 -2.59 -21.42
N LYS A 4 25.79 -2.74 -22.35
CA LYS A 4 25.11 -1.61 -22.98
C LYS A 4 24.16 -1.01 -21.95
N THR A 5 24.30 0.29 -21.73
CA THR A 5 23.40 1.08 -20.90
C THR A 5 22.72 2.13 -21.76
N LYS A 6 21.46 2.45 -21.43
CA LYS A 6 20.65 3.47 -22.11
C LYS A 6 20.15 4.45 -21.05
N ARG A 7 20.15 5.73 -21.38
CA ARG A 7 19.49 6.76 -20.57
C ARG A 7 18.30 7.29 -21.35
N VAL A 8 17.15 7.36 -20.69
CA VAL A 8 15.91 7.87 -21.27
C VAL A 8 15.44 9.04 -20.41
N PHE A 9 14.87 10.06 -21.04
CA PHE A 9 14.22 11.15 -20.33
C PHE A 9 13.11 10.61 -19.43
N TRP A 10 13.10 11.03 -18.16
CA TRP A 10 12.09 10.60 -17.19
C TRP A 10 11.06 11.71 -17.03
N GLY A 11 9.97 11.62 -17.81
CA GLY A 11 8.89 12.61 -17.84
C GLY A 11 7.70 12.26 -16.95
N PHE A 12 7.79 11.19 -16.15
CA PHE A 12 6.70 10.74 -15.29
C PHE A 12 6.70 11.46 -13.95
N PHE A 13 5.50 11.80 -13.47
CA PHE A 13 5.26 12.23 -12.11
C PHE A 13 4.98 11.01 -11.22
N SER A 14 5.10 11.17 -9.90
CA SER A 14 4.80 10.09 -8.95
C SER A 14 3.33 9.63 -8.99
N LEU A 15 2.43 10.45 -9.52
CA LEU A 15 1.02 10.08 -9.75
C LEU A 15 0.83 9.13 -10.94
N ASP A 16 1.82 9.03 -11.84
CA ASP A 16 1.73 8.22 -13.05
C ASP A 16 2.13 6.74 -12.80
N TYR A 17 2.10 6.26 -11.55
CA TYR A 17 2.67 4.97 -11.14
C TYR A 17 2.19 3.78 -11.99
N LYS A 18 0.89 3.68 -12.31
CA LYS A 18 0.38 2.64 -13.24
C LYS A 18 0.89 2.78 -14.67
N ALA A 19 1.01 4.02 -15.18
CA ALA A 19 1.57 4.25 -16.51
C ALA A 19 3.08 3.96 -16.56
N ILE A 20 3.78 4.21 -15.45
CA ILE A 20 5.18 3.83 -15.27
C ILE A 20 5.32 2.30 -15.30
N GLU A 21 4.49 1.56 -14.57
CA GLU A 21 4.49 0.08 -14.59
C GLU A 21 4.41 -0.45 -16.04
N ALA A 22 3.36 -0.04 -16.78
CA ALA A 22 3.18 -0.47 -18.18
C ALA A 22 4.36 -0.08 -19.09
N TYR A 23 4.92 1.12 -18.91
CA TYR A 23 6.10 1.56 -19.67
C TYR A 23 7.35 0.70 -19.38
N LEU A 24 7.54 0.29 -18.12
CA LEU A 24 8.66 -0.55 -17.73
C LEU A 24 8.52 -1.99 -18.27
N GLU A 25 7.29 -2.51 -18.31
CA GLU A 25 6.98 -3.79 -18.95
C GLU A 25 7.32 -3.77 -20.44
N GLU A 26 6.89 -2.73 -21.17
CA GLU A 26 7.22 -2.55 -22.60
C GLU A 26 8.74 -2.44 -22.83
N MET A 27 9.45 -1.79 -21.91
CA MET A 27 10.91 -1.68 -21.99
C MET A 27 11.61 -3.02 -21.76
N ALA A 28 11.12 -3.84 -20.82
CA ALA A 28 11.66 -5.18 -20.56
C ALA A 28 11.45 -6.12 -21.75
N GLU A 29 10.28 -6.06 -22.40
CA GLU A 29 10.02 -6.80 -23.65
C GLU A 29 10.96 -6.40 -24.79
N LYS A 30 11.46 -5.15 -24.79
CA LYS A 30 12.46 -4.67 -25.74
C LYS A 30 13.90 -4.97 -25.32
N GLY A 31 14.11 -5.69 -24.22
CA GLY A 31 15.44 -6.05 -23.70
C GLY A 31 16.09 -4.96 -22.85
N TRP A 32 15.31 -4.10 -22.20
CA TRP A 32 15.81 -3.04 -21.31
C TRP A 32 15.26 -3.15 -19.90
N MET A 33 16.15 -3.38 -18.93
CA MET A 33 15.80 -3.43 -17.52
C MET A 33 16.13 -2.10 -16.83
N LEU A 34 15.19 -1.59 -16.05
CA LEU A 34 15.43 -0.40 -15.21
C LEU A 34 16.57 -0.67 -14.23
N GLU A 35 17.47 0.29 -14.06
CA GLU A 35 18.59 0.21 -13.12
C GLU A 35 18.51 1.33 -12.08
N LYS A 36 18.17 2.56 -12.49
CA LYS A 36 18.06 3.71 -11.58
C LYS A 36 17.16 4.79 -12.16
N VAL A 37 16.34 5.42 -11.32
CA VAL A 37 15.58 6.62 -11.70
C VAL A 37 16.26 7.86 -11.12
N GLY A 38 16.77 8.72 -12.00
CA GLY A 38 17.32 10.03 -11.67
C GLY A 38 16.29 11.16 -11.82
N ARG A 39 16.71 12.41 -11.61
CA ARG A 39 15.80 13.57 -11.58
C ARG A 39 15.17 13.90 -12.93
N MET A 40 15.93 13.73 -14.00
CA MET A 40 15.52 14.06 -15.37
C MET A 40 15.63 12.86 -16.31
N THR A 41 16.28 11.78 -15.86
CA THR A 41 16.55 10.61 -16.70
C THR A 41 16.50 9.33 -15.88
N ALA A 42 16.07 8.25 -16.49
CA ALA A 42 16.24 6.90 -15.97
C ALA A 42 17.33 6.16 -16.73
N LYS A 43 18.10 5.36 -16.01
CA LYS A 43 19.16 4.50 -16.53
C LYS A 43 18.60 3.08 -16.66
N PHE A 44 18.83 2.48 -17.83
CA PHE A 44 18.49 1.11 -18.16
C PHE A 44 19.75 0.32 -18.53
N ARG A 45 19.74 -0.98 -18.23
CA ARG A 45 20.73 -1.94 -18.68
C ARG A 45 20.12 -2.90 -19.69
N ALA A 46 20.92 -3.36 -20.65
CA ALA A 46 20.46 -4.38 -21.59
C ALA A 46 20.24 -5.73 -20.89
N ILE A 47 19.14 -6.40 -21.21
CA ILE A 47 18.79 -7.77 -20.84
C ILE A 47 18.31 -8.52 -22.08
N GLU A 48 18.17 -9.84 -21.97
CA GLU A 48 17.40 -10.58 -22.98
C GLU A 48 15.93 -10.14 -22.92
N PRO A 49 15.29 -9.84 -24.07
CA PRO A 49 13.87 -9.58 -24.16
C PRO A 49 13.05 -10.62 -23.36
N LYS A 50 12.37 -10.17 -22.32
CA LYS A 50 11.57 -11.02 -21.45
C LYS A 50 10.35 -10.24 -20.94
N LYS A 51 9.25 -10.95 -20.78
CA LYS A 51 8.06 -10.44 -20.11
C LYS A 51 8.30 -10.47 -18.60
N LEU A 52 8.20 -9.30 -18.00
CA LEU A 52 8.31 -9.10 -16.56
C LEU A 52 7.08 -8.31 -16.12
N LYS A 53 6.61 -8.55 -14.89
CA LYS A 53 5.62 -7.69 -14.25
C LYS A 53 6.35 -6.62 -13.46
N PHE A 54 5.89 -5.38 -13.52
CA PHE A 54 6.42 -4.29 -12.69
C PHE A 54 5.37 -3.83 -11.67
N TYR A 55 5.86 -3.35 -10.53
CA TYR A 55 5.01 -2.69 -9.53
C TYR A 55 5.73 -1.46 -8.98
N VAL A 56 5.01 -0.34 -8.96
CA VAL A 56 5.53 0.95 -8.51
C VAL A 56 4.67 1.41 -7.34
N ASP A 57 5.24 1.36 -6.16
CA ASP A 57 4.55 1.69 -4.92
C ASP A 57 4.91 3.09 -4.43
N VAL A 58 3.93 3.76 -3.80
CA VAL A 58 4.14 5.03 -3.10
C VAL A 58 4.36 4.76 -1.62
N PHE A 59 5.61 4.87 -1.20
CA PHE A 59 6.05 4.64 0.16
C PHE A 59 5.94 5.91 1.01
N LYS A 60 5.09 5.88 2.05
CA LYS A 60 4.83 7.01 2.95
C LYS A 60 6.08 7.59 3.62
N GLY A 61 7.05 6.75 3.98
CA GLY A 61 8.30 7.17 4.63
C GLY A 61 9.35 7.77 3.66
N GLY A 62 9.03 7.86 2.37
CA GLY A 62 9.90 8.46 1.35
C GLY A 62 9.74 9.98 1.21
N GLY A 63 10.35 10.51 0.16
CA GLY A 63 10.20 11.89 -0.28
C GLY A 63 11.51 12.57 -0.67
N PRO A 64 11.46 13.77 -1.28
CA PRO A 64 12.65 14.46 -1.80
C PRO A 64 13.69 14.82 -0.74
N LEU A 65 13.27 14.90 0.53
CA LEU A 65 14.10 15.24 1.67
C LEU A 65 14.34 14.04 2.61
N ALA A 66 13.70 12.90 2.36
CA ALA A 66 13.88 11.70 3.16
C ALA A 66 15.09 10.90 2.66
N PRO A 67 15.91 10.33 3.55
CA PRO A 67 16.97 9.42 3.13
C PRO A 67 16.37 8.18 2.46
N GLU A 68 16.94 7.75 1.33
CA GLU A 68 16.41 6.63 0.52
C GLU A 68 16.44 5.27 1.25
N ASN A 69 17.34 5.08 2.21
CA ASN A 69 17.55 3.82 2.93
C ASN A 69 17.31 4.01 4.44
N THR A 70 16.08 4.35 4.81
CA THR A 70 15.65 4.23 6.21
C THR A 70 15.46 2.77 6.58
N LYS A 71 15.57 2.46 7.88
CA LYS A 71 15.25 1.12 8.41
C LYS A 71 13.84 0.66 8.01
N GLU A 72 12.87 1.59 8.03
CA GLU A 72 11.49 1.33 7.61
C GLU A 72 11.40 0.96 6.12
N ALA A 73 12.15 1.65 5.26
CA ALA A 73 12.20 1.33 3.83
C ALA A 73 12.86 -0.03 3.56
N GLU A 74 13.90 -0.39 4.30
CA GLU A 74 14.56 -1.70 4.20
C GLU A 74 13.64 -2.83 4.65
N GLU A 75 12.97 -2.67 5.78
CA GLU A 75 11.97 -3.63 6.28
C GLU A 75 10.84 -3.80 5.26
N TYR A 76 10.32 -2.70 4.70
CA TYR A 76 9.29 -2.74 3.67
C TYR A 76 9.74 -3.52 2.42
N ARG A 77 10.95 -3.29 1.92
CA ARG A 77 11.51 -4.01 0.76
C ARG A 77 11.68 -5.50 1.05
N SER A 78 12.12 -5.86 2.26
CA SER A 78 12.23 -7.27 2.69
C SER A 78 10.87 -7.96 2.62
N LEU A 79 9.81 -7.31 3.09
CA LEU A 79 8.45 -7.86 3.02
C LEU A 79 7.95 -8.02 1.57
N CYS A 80 8.30 -7.09 0.69
CA CYS A 80 8.01 -7.17 -0.75
C CYS A 80 8.72 -8.38 -1.38
N GLN A 81 10.00 -8.57 -1.05
CA GLN A 81 10.78 -9.70 -1.54
C GLN A 81 10.22 -11.06 -1.10
N GLU A 82 9.78 -11.18 0.15
CA GLU A 82 9.09 -12.38 0.63
C GLU A 82 7.78 -12.67 -0.13
N SER A 83 7.20 -11.66 -0.78
CA SER A 83 5.96 -11.78 -1.56
C SER A 83 6.22 -11.97 -3.07
N GLY A 84 7.48 -12.24 -3.46
CA GLY A 84 7.88 -12.47 -4.85
C GLY A 84 8.33 -11.22 -5.62
N TRP A 85 8.48 -10.07 -4.95
CA TRP A 85 8.86 -8.82 -5.61
C TRP A 85 10.34 -8.49 -5.43
N ASN A 86 11.05 -8.36 -6.54
CA ASN A 86 12.46 -7.97 -6.55
C ASN A 86 12.59 -6.44 -6.60
N PHE A 87 13.25 -5.85 -5.59
CA PHE A 87 13.52 -4.42 -5.55
C PHE A 87 14.56 -4.00 -6.60
N ILE A 88 14.30 -2.88 -7.29
CA ILE A 88 15.20 -2.31 -8.30
C ILE A 88 15.88 -1.06 -7.76
N THR A 89 15.06 -0.05 -7.43
CA THR A 89 15.51 1.28 -7.06
C THR A 89 14.37 2.02 -6.37
N SER A 90 14.68 3.15 -5.73
CA SER A 90 13.71 4.05 -5.14
C SER A 90 14.04 5.48 -5.54
N ARG A 91 13.02 6.33 -5.59
CA ARG A 91 13.19 7.75 -5.85
C ARG A 91 12.06 8.53 -5.20
N ASP A 92 12.42 9.52 -4.39
CA ASP A 92 11.46 10.36 -3.68
C ASP A 92 10.46 9.46 -2.91
N TYR A 93 9.19 9.42 -3.29
CA TYR A 93 8.18 8.53 -2.68
C TYR A 93 8.06 7.16 -3.34
N LEU A 94 8.67 6.95 -4.51
CA LEU A 94 8.46 5.75 -5.31
C LEU A 94 9.45 4.64 -4.96
N GLN A 95 8.94 3.42 -4.86
CA GLN A 95 9.73 2.20 -4.86
C GLN A 95 9.37 1.34 -6.05
N PHE A 96 10.38 0.86 -6.77
CA PHE A 96 10.22 0.14 -8.03
C PHE A 96 10.58 -1.32 -7.82
N PHE A 97 9.66 -2.20 -8.18
CA PHE A 97 9.80 -3.65 -8.06
C PHE A 97 9.50 -4.34 -9.39
N TYR A 98 9.99 -5.57 -9.54
CA TYR A 98 9.62 -6.47 -10.63
C TYR A 98 9.48 -7.92 -10.16
N ALA A 99 8.75 -8.72 -10.92
CA ALA A 99 8.67 -10.16 -10.76
C ALA A 99 8.67 -10.84 -12.13
N GLU A 100 9.05 -12.12 -12.19
CA GLU A 100 8.88 -12.88 -13.41
C GLU A 100 7.39 -13.22 -13.64
N GLU A 101 6.95 -13.29 -14.90
CA GLU A 101 5.53 -13.54 -15.22
C GLU A 101 5.02 -14.86 -14.63
N ASP A 102 5.88 -15.87 -14.57
CA ASP A 102 5.60 -17.21 -14.04
C ASP A 102 5.54 -17.28 -12.50
N GLU A 103 6.03 -16.25 -11.78
CA GLU A 103 6.09 -16.25 -10.31
C GLU A 103 4.77 -15.85 -9.65
N ASP A 104 3.78 -15.38 -10.42
CA ASP A 104 2.48 -14.85 -9.97
C ASP A 104 2.55 -14.11 -8.63
N PRO A 105 3.27 -12.96 -8.59
CA PRO A 105 3.60 -12.30 -7.34
C PRO A 105 2.34 -11.79 -6.66
N VAL A 106 2.28 -11.90 -5.33
CA VAL A 106 1.10 -11.46 -4.59
C VAL A 106 1.03 -9.93 -4.62
N PRO A 107 -0.10 -9.31 -5.01
CA PRO A 107 -0.22 -7.86 -5.05
C PRO A 107 0.12 -7.22 -3.71
N ILE A 108 0.92 -6.15 -3.71
CA ILE A 108 1.33 -5.43 -2.49
C ILE A 108 0.14 -4.67 -1.88
N GLN A 109 -0.80 -4.21 -2.72
CA GLN A 109 -2.11 -3.71 -2.32
C GLN A 109 -3.22 -4.45 -3.08
N THR A 110 -4.29 -4.83 -2.37
CA THR A 110 -5.45 -5.52 -2.97
C THR A 110 -6.66 -4.62 -3.20
N ASP A 111 -6.61 -3.39 -2.70
CA ASP A 111 -7.65 -2.38 -2.84
C ASP A 111 -7.12 -1.20 -3.66
N GLU A 112 -7.52 -1.15 -4.94
CA GLU A 112 -7.06 -0.15 -5.92
C GLU A 112 -7.52 1.28 -5.57
N ALA A 113 -8.70 1.44 -4.97
CA ALA A 113 -9.21 2.73 -4.51
C ALA A 113 -8.41 3.24 -3.29
N LEU A 114 -8.06 2.33 -2.38
CA LEU A 114 -7.19 2.64 -1.25
C LEU A 114 -5.75 2.94 -1.71
N GLU A 115 -5.26 2.25 -2.74
CA GLU A 115 -3.96 2.52 -3.38
C GLU A 115 -3.88 3.97 -3.88
N GLN A 116 -4.85 4.38 -4.71
CA GLN A 116 -4.95 5.73 -5.26
C GLN A 116 -5.04 6.79 -4.15
N LYS A 117 -5.88 6.58 -3.14
CA LYS A 117 -6.01 7.51 -2.00
C LYS A 117 -4.71 7.68 -1.22
N ASN A 118 -3.98 6.60 -0.99
CA ASN A 118 -2.69 6.64 -0.29
C ASN A 118 -1.63 7.39 -1.11
N VAL A 119 -1.59 7.15 -2.42
CA VAL A 119 -0.72 7.88 -3.38
C VAL A 119 -0.99 9.38 -3.30
N GLU A 120 -2.25 9.80 -3.47
CA GLU A 120 -2.62 11.21 -3.44
C GLU A 120 -2.29 11.86 -2.10
N THR A 121 -2.68 11.25 -0.98
CA THR A 121 -2.46 11.83 0.35
C THR A 121 -0.97 12.01 0.65
N THR A 122 -0.14 11.06 0.21
CA THR A 122 1.32 11.08 0.44
C THR A 122 1.99 12.17 -0.40
N LEU A 123 1.62 12.29 -1.68
CA LEU A 123 2.23 13.27 -2.60
C LEU A 123 1.77 14.71 -2.31
N TRP A 124 0.52 14.91 -1.87
CA TRP A 124 0.02 16.23 -1.48
C TRP A 124 0.69 16.82 -0.23
N ARG A 125 1.19 15.98 0.69
CA ARG A 125 1.99 16.42 1.85
C ARG A 125 3.38 16.94 1.45
N GLY A 126 3.92 16.49 0.32
CA GLY A 126 5.32 16.70 -0.08
C GLY A 126 5.57 17.65 -1.23
N GLU A 127 4.76 17.60 -2.30
CA GLU A 127 5.15 18.20 -3.59
C GLU A 127 4.41 19.50 -3.94
N VAL A 128 3.20 19.73 -3.43
CA VAL A 128 2.30 20.77 -3.98
C VAL A 128 2.38 22.12 -3.27
N ARG A 129 3.01 22.22 -2.10
CA ARG A 129 3.04 23.50 -1.36
C ARG A 129 3.89 24.59 -2.03
N THR A 130 4.82 24.24 -2.92
CA THR A 130 5.91 25.14 -3.31
C THR A 130 5.93 25.56 -4.79
N PHE A 131 5.26 24.88 -5.72
CA PHE A 131 5.47 25.13 -7.17
C PHE A 131 4.24 25.44 -8.04
N LEU A 132 3.00 25.29 -7.56
CA LEU A 132 1.78 25.50 -8.39
C LEU A 132 0.70 26.31 -7.66
N CYS A 133 1.06 27.50 -7.18
CA CYS A 133 0.13 28.55 -6.76
C CYS A 133 0.28 29.69 -7.78
N PRO A 134 -0.41 29.65 -8.96
CA PRO A 134 -1.86 29.87 -9.02
C PRO A 134 -2.68 29.16 -10.15
N ILE A 135 -2.10 28.42 -11.10
CA ILE A 135 -2.84 28.04 -12.35
C ILE A 135 -3.66 26.74 -12.21
N LYS A 136 -3.32 25.84 -11.28
CA LYS A 136 -4.11 24.61 -11.02
C LYS A 136 -5.33 24.83 -10.11
N GLU A 137 -5.45 25.98 -9.46
CA GLU A 137 -6.64 26.35 -8.66
C GLU A 137 -7.91 26.47 -9.51
N ILE A 138 -7.79 26.63 -10.83
CA ILE A 138 -8.94 26.85 -11.72
C ILE A 138 -9.46 25.54 -12.34
N PHE A 139 -8.59 24.58 -12.68
CA PHE A 139 -9.00 23.38 -13.43
C PHE A 139 -9.21 22.12 -12.57
N MET A 140 -8.69 22.09 -11.33
CA MET A 140 -8.93 21.00 -10.37
C MET A 140 -9.94 21.36 -9.28
N SER A 141 -10.34 22.62 -9.13
CA SER A 141 -11.29 23.04 -8.10
C SER A 141 -12.70 22.48 -8.34
N GLU A 142 -13.17 22.44 -9.59
CA GLU A 142 -14.54 22.01 -9.87
C GLU A 142 -14.82 20.53 -9.53
N ASN A 143 -13.85 19.62 -9.73
CA ASN A 143 -14.04 18.19 -9.38
C ASN A 143 -13.63 17.85 -7.94
N LYS A 144 -12.66 18.56 -7.36
CA LYS A 144 -12.16 18.28 -6.00
C LYS A 144 -13.08 18.84 -4.92
N GLU A 145 -13.75 19.97 -5.18
CA GLU A 145 -14.80 20.46 -4.29
C GLU A 145 -15.97 19.49 -4.25
N GLN A 146 -16.47 19.00 -5.39
CA GLN A 146 -17.60 18.05 -5.40
C GLN A 146 -17.33 16.76 -4.61
N GLU A 147 -16.12 16.18 -4.70
CA GLU A 147 -15.76 14.92 -4.03
C GLU A 147 -15.39 15.08 -2.55
N VAL A 148 -14.75 16.20 -2.17
CA VAL A 148 -14.43 16.55 -0.77
C VAL A 148 -15.69 17.05 -0.03
N ILE A 149 -16.58 17.78 -0.69
CA ILE A 149 -17.89 18.19 -0.16
C ILE A 149 -18.78 16.96 0.07
N ASN A 150 -18.74 15.95 -0.81
CA ASN A 150 -19.48 14.70 -0.60
C ASN A 150 -18.96 13.89 0.61
N ARG A 151 -17.64 13.86 0.82
CA ARG A 151 -17.01 13.17 1.98
C ARG A 151 -17.36 13.78 3.33
N ARG A 152 -17.57 15.09 3.42
CA ARG A 152 -18.02 15.75 4.66
C ARG A 152 -19.52 15.60 4.92
N ASN A 153 -20.30 15.28 3.90
CA ASN A 153 -21.77 15.20 4.00
C ASN A 153 -22.29 13.78 4.30
N CYS A 154 -21.47 12.74 4.14
CA CYS A 154 -21.87 11.37 4.44
C CYS A 154 -20.94 10.72 5.48
N VAL A 155 -21.43 10.66 6.72
CA VAL A 155 -20.72 10.03 7.85
C VAL A 155 -20.41 8.55 7.58
N MET A 156 -21.25 7.87 6.79
CA MET A 156 -21.02 6.48 6.38
C MET A 156 -19.78 6.33 5.49
N ILE A 157 -19.60 7.22 4.52
CA ILE A 157 -18.40 7.20 3.65
C ILE A 157 -17.15 7.47 4.48
N TYR A 158 -17.21 8.43 5.42
CA TYR A 158 -16.11 8.71 6.33
C TYR A 158 -15.75 7.51 7.22
N ALA A 159 -16.75 6.80 7.76
CA ALA A 159 -16.50 5.58 8.52
C ALA A 159 -15.82 4.51 7.65
N MET A 160 -16.34 4.26 6.45
CA MET A 160 -15.78 3.29 5.50
C MET A 160 -14.37 3.64 5.04
N ASP A 161 -14.02 4.92 4.97
CA ASP A 161 -12.64 5.35 4.67
C ASP A 161 -11.64 4.91 5.74
N ILE A 162 -12.08 4.84 7.00
CA ILE A 162 -11.26 4.47 8.16
C ILE A 162 -11.20 2.95 8.30
N ILE A 163 -12.36 2.29 8.31
CA ILE A 163 -12.46 0.86 8.66
C ILE A 163 -12.56 -0.06 7.44
N GLY A 164 -12.86 0.49 6.27
CA GLY A 164 -12.98 -0.25 5.03
C GLY A 164 -11.64 -0.73 4.49
N GLY A 165 -11.72 -1.54 3.43
CA GLY A 165 -10.61 -2.31 2.89
C GLY A 165 -10.64 -3.77 3.32
N LYS A 166 -10.02 -4.64 2.51
CA LYS A 166 -10.16 -6.10 2.62
C LYS A 166 -9.82 -6.68 3.99
N TRP A 167 -8.80 -6.15 4.68
CA TRP A 167 -8.22 -6.79 5.87
C TRP A 167 -8.44 -6.06 7.19
N ARG A 168 -8.88 -4.79 7.19
CA ARG A 168 -9.06 -4.01 8.42
C ARG A 168 -10.15 -4.58 9.32
N LEU A 169 -11.35 -4.82 8.79
CA LEU A 169 -12.45 -5.42 9.54
C LEU A 169 -12.14 -6.85 10.05
N PRO A 170 -11.58 -7.77 9.23
CA PRO A 170 -11.13 -9.07 9.74
C PRO A 170 -10.11 -8.99 10.88
N ILE A 171 -9.14 -8.07 10.81
CA ILE A 171 -8.16 -7.85 11.89
C ILE A 171 -8.87 -7.39 13.16
N ILE A 172 -9.73 -6.37 13.07
CA ILE A 172 -10.48 -5.86 14.22
C ILE A 172 -11.30 -6.99 14.85
N TRP A 173 -12.00 -7.78 14.04
CA TRP A 173 -12.82 -8.90 14.51
C TRP A 173 -12.00 -9.96 15.26
N LYS A 174 -10.83 -10.34 14.74
CA LYS A 174 -9.95 -11.30 15.41
C LYS A 174 -9.38 -10.77 16.72
N LEU A 175 -9.01 -9.49 16.77
CA LEU A 175 -8.56 -8.83 18.00
C LEU A 175 -9.69 -8.73 19.03
N TYR A 176 -10.93 -8.46 18.60
CA TYR A 176 -12.10 -8.47 19.50
C TYR A 176 -12.30 -9.86 20.13
N GLN A 177 -12.26 -10.93 19.33
CA GLN A 177 -12.45 -12.31 19.82
C GLN A 177 -11.36 -12.77 20.81
N ASN A 178 -10.11 -12.33 20.62
CA ASN A 178 -8.96 -12.83 21.39
C ASN A 178 -8.40 -11.81 22.40
N LYS A 179 -8.96 -10.60 22.45
CA LYS A 179 -8.54 -9.41 23.22
C LYS A 179 -7.16 -8.84 22.83
N THR A 180 -6.14 -9.69 22.83
CA THR A 180 -4.75 -9.34 22.53
C THR A 180 -4.12 -10.45 21.70
N MET A 181 -3.43 -10.09 20.60
CA MET A 181 -2.77 -11.06 19.72
C MET A 181 -1.40 -10.56 19.24
N ARG A 182 -0.49 -11.48 18.97
CA ARG A 182 0.79 -11.22 18.30
C ARG A 182 0.62 -11.22 16.79
N TYR A 183 1.58 -10.60 16.09
CA TYR A 183 1.59 -10.53 14.62
C TYR A 183 1.41 -11.90 13.95
N ASN A 184 2.19 -12.90 14.35
CA ASN A 184 2.14 -14.24 13.76
C ASN A 184 0.84 -14.99 14.07
N GLU A 185 0.17 -14.67 15.19
CA GLU A 185 -1.13 -15.23 15.52
C GLU A 185 -2.20 -14.65 14.61
N LEU A 186 -2.19 -13.32 14.39
CA LEU A 186 -3.06 -12.66 13.42
C LEU A 186 -2.86 -13.23 12.01
N LYS A 187 -1.61 -13.35 11.56
CA LYS A 187 -1.28 -13.91 10.23
C LYS A 187 -1.83 -15.32 10.05
N ARG A 188 -1.70 -16.18 11.07
CA ARG A 188 -2.23 -17.56 11.01
C ARG A 188 -3.76 -17.62 11.02
N ASN A 189 -4.42 -16.69 11.71
CA ASN A 189 -5.89 -16.64 11.81
C ASN A 189 -6.57 -16.00 10.59
N LEU A 190 -5.82 -15.25 9.78
CA LEU A 190 -6.31 -14.53 8.61
C LEU A 190 -5.74 -15.19 7.35
N VAL A 191 -6.26 -16.35 6.99
CA VAL A 191 -5.80 -17.13 5.84
C VAL A 191 -5.84 -16.28 4.57
N GLY A 192 -4.72 -16.22 3.85
CA GLY A 192 -4.58 -15.44 2.61
C GLY A 192 -4.06 -14.01 2.80
N ILE A 193 -3.86 -13.52 4.03
CA ILE A 193 -3.20 -12.22 4.24
C ILE A 193 -1.68 -12.33 4.06
N THR A 194 -1.09 -11.42 3.29
CA THR A 194 0.38 -11.34 3.18
C THR A 194 0.97 -10.56 4.34
N ASN A 195 2.29 -10.70 4.57
CA ASN A 195 2.98 -9.90 5.58
C ASN A 195 2.80 -8.39 5.31
N ILE A 196 2.92 -7.97 4.06
CA ILE A 196 2.78 -6.57 3.65
C ILE A 196 1.37 -6.06 3.97
N MET A 197 0.33 -6.81 3.58
CA MET A 197 -1.06 -6.43 3.82
C MET A 197 -1.38 -6.34 5.31
N LEU A 198 -0.89 -7.29 6.12
CA LEU A 198 -1.09 -7.27 7.56
C LEU A 198 -0.38 -6.07 8.19
N THR A 199 0.89 -5.83 7.86
CA THR A 199 1.66 -4.70 8.39
C THR A 199 1.01 -3.36 8.02
N ARG A 200 0.63 -3.15 6.75
CA ARG A 200 -0.05 -1.92 6.30
C ARG A 200 -1.40 -1.73 6.97
N SER A 201 -2.18 -2.80 7.13
CA SER A 201 -3.48 -2.72 7.77
C SER A 201 -3.36 -2.38 9.25
N LEU A 202 -2.41 -3.01 9.97
CA LEU A 202 -2.15 -2.70 11.37
C LEU A 202 -1.64 -1.26 11.56
N GLN A 203 -0.69 -0.80 10.74
CA GLN A 203 -0.22 0.57 10.77
C GLN A 203 -1.36 1.57 10.52
N SER A 204 -2.22 1.30 9.54
CA SER A 204 -3.37 2.15 9.25
C SER A 204 -4.39 2.19 10.39
N LEU A 205 -4.62 1.07 11.08
CA LEU A 205 -5.52 0.98 12.23
C LEU A 205 -4.93 1.67 13.46
N GLU A 206 -3.61 1.60 13.64
CA GLU A 206 -2.87 2.33 14.69
C GLU A 206 -2.91 3.84 14.45
N GLU A 207 -2.62 4.29 13.21
CA GLU A 207 -2.73 5.71 12.80
C GLU A 207 -4.14 6.27 13.02
N SER A 208 -5.18 5.43 12.88
CA SER A 208 -6.58 5.80 13.10
C SER A 208 -7.01 5.70 14.57
N GLY A 209 -6.11 5.29 15.47
CA GLY A 209 -6.39 5.11 16.89
C GLY A 209 -7.38 3.98 17.20
N LEU A 210 -7.50 2.98 16.32
CA LEU A 210 -8.39 1.83 16.48
C LEU A 210 -7.69 0.59 17.06
N VAL A 211 -6.38 0.48 16.83
CA VAL A 211 -5.54 -0.61 17.36
C VAL A 211 -4.39 -0.01 18.14
N SER A 212 -4.10 -0.59 19.31
CA SER A 212 -2.92 -0.28 20.11
C SER A 212 -1.84 -1.32 19.87
N ARG A 213 -0.59 -0.86 19.76
CA ARG A 213 0.61 -1.70 19.60
C ARG A 213 1.50 -1.53 20.82
N VAL A 214 1.80 -2.63 21.52
CA VAL A 214 2.64 -2.62 22.73
C VAL A 214 3.85 -3.50 22.51
N GLU A 215 5.05 -2.92 22.65
CA GLU A 215 6.32 -3.64 22.62
C GLU A 215 6.74 -4.04 24.04
N PHE A 216 7.11 -5.30 24.22
CA PHE A 216 7.67 -5.81 25.47
C PHE A 216 9.16 -6.08 25.30
N ASN A 217 9.97 -5.32 26.04
CA ASN A 217 11.42 -5.45 26.11
C ASN A 217 11.85 -6.65 26.99
N GLN A 218 11.40 -7.84 26.62
CA GLN A 218 11.81 -9.11 27.21
C GLN A 218 12.62 -9.93 26.18
N ILE A 219 13.25 -11.03 26.60
CA ILE A 219 13.93 -11.95 25.67
C ILE A 219 13.10 -13.23 25.56
N PRO A 220 12.63 -13.61 24.36
CA PRO A 220 12.69 -12.86 23.09
C PRO A 220 11.71 -11.67 23.07
N PRO A 221 12.04 -10.58 22.34
CA PRO A 221 11.16 -9.41 22.24
C PRO A 221 9.83 -9.83 21.62
N ARG A 222 8.72 -9.29 22.15
CA ARG A 222 7.37 -9.56 21.63
C ARG A 222 6.62 -8.26 21.43
N VAL A 223 5.76 -8.26 20.42
CA VAL A 223 4.84 -7.16 20.11
C VAL A 223 3.43 -7.71 20.14
N GLU A 224 2.54 -7.00 20.81
CA GLU A 224 1.14 -7.37 20.94
C GLU A 224 0.24 -6.24 20.44
N TYR A 225 -0.88 -6.64 19.85
CA TYR A 225 -1.89 -5.77 19.30
C TYR A 225 -3.20 -6.00 20.04
N SER A 226 -3.92 -4.92 20.35
CA SER A 226 -5.25 -4.96 20.98
C SER A 226 -6.13 -3.83 20.45
N LEU A 227 -7.45 -3.96 20.61
CA LEU A 227 -8.37 -2.88 20.27
C LEU A 227 -8.27 -1.74 21.28
N THR A 228 -8.45 -0.51 20.82
CA THR A 228 -8.61 0.66 21.70
C THR A 228 -10.07 0.79 22.15
N ASP A 229 -10.31 1.56 23.21
CA ASP A 229 -11.67 1.88 23.67
C ASP A 229 -12.52 2.56 22.59
N ASN A 230 -11.89 3.34 21.70
CA ASN A 230 -12.54 3.94 20.54
C ASN A 230 -13.05 2.87 19.57
N CYS A 231 -12.23 1.86 19.27
CA CYS A 231 -12.63 0.77 18.38
C CYS A 231 -13.71 -0.13 18.99
N LEU A 232 -13.71 -0.31 20.32
CA LEU A 232 -14.76 -1.09 21.00
C LEU A 232 -16.17 -0.52 20.78
N GLN A 233 -16.32 0.79 20.53
CA GLN A 233 -17.62 1.39 20.20
C GLN A 233 -18.18 0.89 18.85
N LEU A 234 -17.34 0.39 17.95
CA LEU A 234 -17.72 -0.13 16.64
C LEU A 234 -18.24 -1.58 16.70
N VAL A 235 -17.89 -2.32 17.76
CA VAL A 235 -18.16 -3.76 17.90
C VAL A 235 -19.64 -4.13 17.65
N PRO A 236 -20.65 -3.43 18.20
CA PRO A 236 -22.05 -3.80 17.95
C PRO A 236 -22.45 -3.74 16.46
N ALA A 237 -21.86 -2.81 15.72
CA ALA A 237 -22.07 -2.73 14.27
C ALA A 237 -21.35 -3.89 13.54
N LEU A 238 -20.15 -4.27 14.00
CA LEU A 238 -19.43 -5.43 13.45
C LEU A 238 -20.17 -6.75 13.70
N GLU A 239 -20.74 -6.92 14.89
CA GLU A 239 -21.58 -8.10 15.21
C GLU A 239 -22.78 -8.17 14.27
N SER A 240 -23.41 -7.03 13.99
CA SER A 240 -24.53 -6.95 13.03
C SER A 240 -24.10 -7.35 11.61
N ILE A 241 -22.94 -6.87 11.15
CA ILE A 241 -22.37 -7.22 9.84
C ILE A 241 -22.00 -8.72 9.80
N TYR A 242 -21.40 -9.23 10.87
CA TYR A 242 -21.01 -10.63 10.99
C TYR A 242 -22.22 -11.55 10.90
N ASN A 243 -23.27 -11.27 11.67
CA ASN A 243 -24.49 -12.07 11.69
C ASN A 243 -25.16 -12.09 10.31
N TRP A 244 -25.29 -10.93 9.66
CA TRP A 244 -25.81 -10.85 8.29
C TRP A 244 -24.96 -11.65 7.29
N GLY A 245 -23.63 -11.55 7.39
CA GLY A 245 -22.71 -12.29 6.52
C GLY A 245 -22.82 -13.81 6.72
N HIS A 246 -22.90 -14.25 7.96
CA HIS A 246 -23.08 -15.65 8.33
C HIS A 246 -24.41 -16.21 7.78
N GLU A 247 -25.53 -15.51 7.98
CA GLU A 247 -26.83 -15.91 7.42
C GLU A 247 -26.80 -16.01 5.89
N ARG A 248 -26.05 -15.13 5.24
CA ARG A 248 -25.90 -15.15 3.78
C ARG A 248 -25.07 -16.33 3.29
N MET A 249 -23.98 -16.67 3.96
CA MET A 249 -23.17 -17.86 3.63
C MET A 249 -23.99 -19.14 3.75
N ILE A 250 -24.82 -19.26 4.81
CA ILE A 250 -25.73 -20.40 4.98
C ILE A 250 -26.70 -20.50 3.80
N ARG A 251 -27.30 -19.37 3.39
CA ARG A 251 -28.24 -19.34 2.25
C ARG A 251 -27.59 -19.77 0.93
N GLU A 252 -26.31 -19.46 0.77
CA GLU A 252 -25.54 -19.72 -0.46
C GLU A 252 -24.82 -21.10 -0.41
N ASN A 253 -25.04 -21.92 0.62
CA ASN A 253 -24.39 -23.22 0.83
C ASN A 253 -22.85 -23.14 0.73
N LEU A 254 -22.26 -22.07 1.26
CA LEU A 254 -20.82 -21.96 1.42
C LEU A 254 -20.44 -22.59 2.76
N ASP A 255 -19.72 -23.72 2.73
CA ASP A 255 -19.24 -24.40 3.94
C ASP A 255 -18.30 -23.49 4.76
N LEU A 256 -18.46 -23.50 6.09
CA LEU A 256 -17.63 -22.78 7.07
C LEU A 256 -16.46 -23.63 7.55
#